data_AF-A0A067EBR2-F1
#
_entry.id   AF-A0A067EBR2-F1
#
_cell.length_a   1.000
_cell.length_b   1.000
_cell.length_c   1.000
_cell.angle_alpha   90.00
_cell.angle_beta   90.00
_cell.angle_gamma   90.00
#
_symmetry.space_group_name_H-M   'P 1'
#
loop_
_entity.id
_entity.type
_entity.pdbx_description
1 polymer ?
#
loop_
_entity_poly.entity_id
_entity_poly.type
_entity_poly.pdbx_seq_one_letter_code
_entity_poly.pdbx_strand_id
1 'polypeptide(L)'
;MSSSSSIIPRWLQILLAEKFFSPCVVHECANKNDKNIFCLDCCMSICLHCSHTHRPHHLLQVRRYVYHDVLRLGDAQKLMNCSFVQPYTTNRAKVIFLHKRPMTRPFKSNGNFCMKCDRSLQDSFLFCSISCKVLS
;
A
#
# COMPACT_ATOMS: atom_id res chain seq x y z
N MET A 1 -8.38 -13.76 -28.00
CA MET A 1 -7.41 -13.01 -27.19
C MET A 1 -8.21 -12.01 -26.38
N SER A 2 -8.66 -12.40 -25.18
CA SER A 2 -9.59 -11.62 -24.37
C SER A 2 -8.79 -10.66 -23.50
N SER A 3 -8.81 -9.37 -23.84
CA SER A 3 -8.30 -8.30 -22.99
C SER A 3 -9.18 -8.21 -21.75
N SER A 4 -8.85 -8.96 -20.70
CA SER A 4 -9.49 -8.82 -19.40
C SER A 4 -9.06 -7.48 -18.80
N SER A 5 -9.85 -6.43 -19.04
CA SER A 5 -9.78 -5.20 -18.25
C SER A 5 -9.90 -5.60 -16.79
N SER A 6 -8.79 -5.54 -16.06
CA SER A 6 -8.75 -5.98 -14.67
C SER A 6 -9.59 -5.01 -13.85
N ILE A 7 -10.81 -5.41 -13.47
CA ILE A 7 -11.66 -4.58 -12.64
C ILE A 7 -10.97 -4.45 -11.28
N ILE A 8 -10.44 -3.27 -10.99
CA ILE A 8 -9.78 -2.98 -9.71
C ILE A 8 -10.87 -3.02 -8.62
N PRO A 9 -10.77 -3.87 -7.59
CA PRO A 9 -11.75 -3.93 -6.52
C PRO A 9 -11.94 -2.58 -5.83
N ARG A 10 -13.18 -2.27 -5.43
CA ARG A 10 -13.52 -0.98 -4.80
C ARG A 10 -12.66 -0.68 -3.57
N TRP A 11 -12.44 -1.67 -2.71
CA TRP A 11 -11.60 -1.53 -1.53
C TRP A 11 -10.17 -1.10 -1.88
N LEU A 12 -9.62 -1.57 -3.00
CA LEU A 12 -8.25 -1.25 -3.43
C LEU A 12 -8.18 0.16 -4.01
N GLN A 13 -9.20 0.58 -4.76
CA GLN A 13 -9.30 1.96 -5.22
C GLN A 13 -9.32 2.94 -4.04
N ILE A 14 -10.11 2.65 -3.01
CA ILE A 14 -10.20 3.49 -1.81
C ILE A 14 -8.91 3.42 -1.01
N LEU A 15 -8.33 2.23 -0.79
CA LEU A 15 -7.03 2.08 -0.12
C LEU A 15 -5.94 2.97 -0.75
N LEU A 16 -5.93 3.11 -2.09
CA LEU A 16 -4.97 3.95 -2.81
C LEU A 16 -5.37 5.43 -2.89
N ALA A 17 -6.61 5.80 -2.57
CA ALA A 17 -7.05 7.20 -2.50
C ALA A 17 -6.99 7.76 -1.06
N GLU A 18 -6.91 6.88 -0.07
CA GLU A 18 -6.98 7.20 1.35
C GLU A 18 -5.75 7.97 1.85
N LYS A 19 -5.99 8.93 2.76
CA LYS A 19 -4.92 9.67 3.45
C LYS A 19 -4.73 9.10 4.84
N PHE A 20 -3.88 8.09 4.95
CA PHE A 20 -3.60 7.46 6.24
C PHE A 20 -2.90 8.39 7.23
N PHE A 21 -3.02 8.05 8.51
CA PHE A 21 -2.46 8.76 9.65
C PHE A 21 -3.01 10.18 9.83
N SER A 22 -4.19 10.47 9.28
CA SER A 22 -5.00 11.59 9.78
C SER A 22 -5.56 11.26 11.17
N PRO A 23 -5.75 12.24 12.06
CA PRO A 23 -6.35 12.00 13.36
C PRO A 23 -7.80 11.50 13.23
N CYS A 24 -8.19 10.61 14.13
CA CYS A 24 -9.58 10.17 14.24
C CYS A 24 -10.41 11.21 15.00
N VAL A 25 -11.41 11.77 14.33
CA VAL A 25 -12.33 12.79 14.90
C VAL A 25 -13.17 12.27 16.07
N VAL A 26 -13.44 10.96 16.14
CA VAL A 26 -14.21 10.35 17.24
C VAL A 26 -13.33 10.17 18.49
N HIS A 27 -12.03 9.96 18.30
CA HIS A 27 -11.07 9.67 19.36
C HIS A 27 -9.95 10.72 19.40
N GLU A 28 -10.30 11.99 19.20
CA GLU A 28 -9.34 13.08 19.05
C GLU A 28 -8.44 13.25 20.29
N CYS A 29 -9.02 13.12 21.48
CA CYS A 29 -8.30 13.23 22.75
C CYS A 29 -7.55 11.96 23.16
N ALA A 30 -7.67 10.86 22.41
CA ALA A 30 -7.05 9.60 22.77
C ALA A 30 -5.65 9.47 22.15
N ASN A 31 -4.71 8.91 22.91
CA ASN A 31 -3.44 8.47 22.34
C ASN A 31 -3.65 7.40 21.27
N LYS A 32 -2.77 7.33 20.26
CA LYS A 32 -2.84 6.35 19.15
C LYS A 32 -4.14 6.45 18.33
N ASN A 33 -4.59 7.68 18.08
CA ASN A 33 -5.79 7.98 17.29
C ASN A 33 -5.54 8.15 15.79
N ASP A 34 -4.30 7.94 15.31
CA ASP A 34 -3.98 7.95 13.89
C ASP A 34 -4.78 6.87 13.15
N LYS A 35 -5.45 7.27 12.05
CA LYS A 35 -6.12 6.33 11.16
C LYS A 35 -5.12 5.55 10.32
N ASN A 36 -4.59 4.45 10.87
CA ASN A 36 -3.56 3.62 10.23
C ASN A 36 -4.01 2.19 9.96
N ILE A 37 -5.28 1.86 10.21
CA ILE A 37 -5.90 0.58 9.85
C ILE A 37 -6.89 0.85 8.74
N PHE A 38 -6.88 0.03 7.68
CA PHE A 38 -7.89 0.05 6.64
C PHE A 38 -8.86 -1.11 6.85
N CYS A 39 -10.15 -0.80 6.99
CA CYS A 39 -11.19 -1.82 7.00
C CYS A 39 -11.61 -2.09 5.55
N LEU A 40 -11.38 -3.30 5.05
CA LEU A 40 -11.76 -3.65 3.67
C LEU A 40 -13.29 -3.67 3.50
N ASP A 41 -14.00 -4.21 4.49
CA ASP A 41 -15.45 -4.39 4.40
C ASP A 41 -16.20 -3.05 4.44
N CYS A 42 -15.76 -2.12 5.29
CA CYS A 42 -16.29 -0.76 5.34
C CYS A 42 -15.65 0.20 4.32
N CYS A 43 -14.59 -0.23 3.65
CA CYS A 43 -13.79 0.59 2.73
C CYS A 43 -13.39 1.96 3.32
N MET A 44 -12.80 1.98 4.52
CA MET A 44 -12.41 3.23 5.18
C MET A 44 -11.18 3.05 6.08
N SER A 45 -10.45 4.15 6.31
CA SER A 45 -9.42 4.21 7.34
C SER A 45 -10.02 4.41 8.74
N ILE A 46 -9.45 3.72 9.72
CA ILE A 46 -9.86 3.73 11.13
C ILE A 46 -8.62 3.78 12.03
N CYS A 47 -8.78 4.29 13.26
CA CYS A 47 -7.74 4.21 14.29
C CYS A 47 -7.85 2.93 15.11
N LEU A 48 -6.89 2.71 16.02
CA LEU A 48 -6.87 1.53 16.88
C LEU A 48 -8.14 1.42 17.75
N HIS A 49 -8.68 2.53 18.25
CA HIS A 49 -9.88 2.52 19.11
C HIS A 49 -11.15 2.13 18.33
N CYS A 50 -11.26 2.57 17.08
CA CYS A 50 -12.34 2.14 16.18
C CYS A 50 -12.25 0.64 15.85
N SER A 51 -11.10 -0.01 15.99
CA SER A 51 -10.96 -1.42 15.59
C SER A 51 -11.88 -2.37 16.37
N HIS A 52 -12.30 -2.00 17.59
CA HIS A 52 -13.21 -2.82 18.39
C HIS A 52 -14.56 -3.03 17.72
N THR A 53 -15.13 -1.99 17.09
CA THR A 53 -16.40 -2.09 16.36
C THR A 53 -16.23 -2.74 14.99
N HIS A 54 -15.00 -2.85 14.49
CA HIS A 54 -14.65 -3.54 13.25
C HIS A 54 -13.98 -4.90 13.48
N ARG A 55 -14.07 -5.48 14.69
CA ARG A 55 -13.47 -6.78 15.02
C ARG A 55 -13.88 -7.93 14.07
N PRO A 56 -15.14 -8.03 13.59
CA PRO A 56 -15.50 -9.10 12.66
C PRO A 56 -15.05 -8.82 11.22
N HIS A 57 -14.48 -7.65 10.93
CA HIS A 57 -14.13 -7.24 9.57
C HIS A 57 -12.69 -7.59 9.19
N HIS A 58 -12.41 -7.57 7.89
CA HIS A 58 -11.06 -7.68 7.35
C HIS A 58 -10.31 -6.36 7.55
N LEU A 59 -9.36 -6.37 8.48
CA LEU A 59 -8.54 -5.21 8.81
C LEU A 59 -7.11 -5.35 8.26
N LEU A 60 -6.62 -4.29 7.63
CA LEU A 60 -5.29 -4.21 7.06
C LEU A 60 -4.50 -3.08 7.73
N GLN A 61 -3.40 -3.43 8.40
CA GLN A 61 -2.53 -2.44 9.02
C GLN A 61 -1.65 -1.75 7.97
N VAL A 62 -1.82 -0.43 7.83
CA VAL A 62 -0.92 0.44 7.07
C VAL A 62 0.17 0.97 7.99
N ARG A 63 1.39 1.06 7.45
CA ARG A 63 2.58 1.51 8.18
C ARG A 63 3.28 2.61 7.39
N ARG A 64 4.11 3.40 8.07
CA ARG A 64 5.01 4.36 7.43
C ARG A 64 6.43 3.84 7.37
N TYR A 65 7.04 3.92 6.20
CA TYR A 65 8.47 3.74 6.02
C TYR A 65 9.02 4.89 5.17
N VAL A 66 9.95 5.65 5.75
CA VAL A 66 10.51 6.88 5.14
C VAL A 66 9.39 7.78 4.61
N TYR A 67 8.43 8.11 5.47
CA TYR A 67 7.29 8.98 5.17
C TYR A 67 6.29 8.46 4.12
N HIS A 68 6.39 7.20 3.70
CA HIS A 68 5.48 6.62 2.72
C HIS A 68 4.70 5.44 3.28
N ASP A 69 3.47 5.29 2.81
CA ASP A 69 2.56 4.23 3.23
C ASP A 69 2.96 2.90 2.60
N VAL A 70 3.12 1.90 3.46
CA VAL A 70 3.54 0.54 3.12
C VAL A 70 2.65 -0.49 3.79
N LEU A 71 2.58 -1.66 3.17
CA LEU A 71 1.99 -2.87 3.73
C LEU A 71 3.08 -3.89 3.99
N ARG A 72 2.91 -4.71 5.03
CA ARG A 72 3.68 -5.94 5.14
C ARG A 72 3.35 -6.84 3.94
N LEU A 73 4.37 -7.39 3.30
CA LEU A 73 4.20 -8.22 2.11
C LEU A 73 3.26 -9.41 2.39
N GLY A 74 3.45 -10.10 3.52
CA GLY A 74 2.62 -11.25 3.88
C GLY A 74 1.15 -10.91 4.14
N ASP A 75 0.84 -9.68 4.57
CA ASP A 75 -0.55 -9.25 4.75
C ASP A 75 -1.18 -8.83 3.42
N ALA A 76 -0.40 -8.13 2.57
CA ALA A 76 -0.83 -7.79 1.23
C ALA A 76 -1.08 -9.02 0.34
N GLN A 77 -0.25 -10.05 0.43
CA GLN A 77 -0.38 -11.28 -0.36
C GLN A 77 -1.65 -12.08 -0.06
N LYS A 78 -2.22 -11.93 1.14
CA LYS A 78 -3.52 -12.55 1.49
C LYS A 78 -4.69 -11.90 0.76
N LEU A 79 -4.51 -10.67 0.27
CA LEU A 79 -5.58 -9.83 -0.26
C LEU A 79 -5.43 -9.55 -1.76
N MET A 80 -4.20 -9.55 -2.29
CA MET A 80 -3.92 -9.22 -3.68
C MET A 80 -2.65 -9.87 -4.21
N ASN A 81 -2.61 -10.05 -5.53
CA ASN A 81 -1.42 -10.52 -6.23
C ASN A 81 -0.30 -9.46 -6.13
N CYS A 82 0.74 -9.78 -5.35
CA CYS A 82 1.92 -8.93 -5.17
C CYS A 82 3.10 -9.33 -6.07
N SER A 83 2.93 -10.31 -6.96
CA SER A 83 3.99 -10.74 -7.88
C SER A 83 4.47 -9.59 -8.75
N PHE A 84 5.78 -9.57 -9.01
CA PHE A 84 6.48 -8.53 -9.76
C PHE A 84 6.45 -7.12 -9.13
N VAL A 85 5.87 -6.95 -7.94
CA VAL A 85 6.03 -5.73 -7.13
C VAL A 85 7.25 -5.90 -6.24
N GLN A 86 8.22 -4.99 -6.35
CA GLN A 86 9.44 -5.09 -5.57
C GLN A 86 9.18 -4.93 -4.06
N PRO A 87 9.54 -5.93 -3.24
CA PRO A 87 9.52 -5.80 -1.80
C PRO A 87 10.80 -5.15 -1.28
N TYR A 88 10.69 -4.45 -0.17
CA TYR A 88 11.79 -3.81 0.54
C TYR A 88 11.92 -4.40 1.93
N THR A 89 13.14 -4.60 2.41
CA THR A 89 13.39 -5.05 3.78
C THR A 89 13.48 -3.84 4.71
N THR A 90 12.65 -3.79 5.74
CA THR A 90 12.72 -2.79 6.81
C THR A 90 12.45 -3.44 8.16
N ASN A 91 13.29 -3.17 9.17
CA ASN A 91 13.20 -3.78 10.49
C ASN A 91 12.99 -5.30 10.45
N ARG A 92 13.79 -5.99 9.62
CA ARG A 92 13.72 -7.45 9.37
C ARG A 92 12.40 -7.97 8.80
N ALA A 93 11.50 -7.09 8.33
CA ALA A 93 10.26 -7.47 7.66
C ALA A 93 10.28 -7.03 6.18
N LYS A 94 9.61 -7.79 5.32
CA LYS A 94 9.36 -7.40 3.93
C LYS A 94 8.11 -6.53 3.85
N VAL A 95 8.23 -5.39 3.18
CA VAL A 95 7.14 -4.45 2.93
C VAL A 95 7.06 -4.09 1.46
N ILE A 96 5.88 -3.68 1.01
CA ILE A 96 5.65 -3.12 -0.32
C ILE A 96 4.99 -1.76 -0.19
N PHE A 97 5.32 -0.85 -1.10
CA PHE A 97 4.76 0.49 -1.09
C PHE A 97 3.39 0.53 -1.76
N LEU A 98 2.47 1.32 -1.22
CA LEU A 98 1.20 1.61 -1.87
C LEU A 98 1.41 2.52 -3.10
N HIS A 99 2.20 3.58 -2.93
CA HIS A 99 2.39 4.62 -3.95
C HIS A 99 3.80 4.67 -4.53
N LYS A 100 3.90 5.20 -5.77
CA LYS A 100 5.18 5.64 -6.33
C LYS A 100 5.81 6.69 -5.42
N ARG A 101 7.13 6.65 -5.30
CA ARG A 101 7.89 7.61 -4.49
C ARG A 101 8.56 8.65 -5.38
N PRO A 102 8.89 9.85 -4.88
CA PRO A 102 9.73 10.81 -5.59
C PRO A 102 11.10 10.23 -5.94
N MET A 103 11.61 10.49 -7.15
CA MET A 103 12.98 10.16 -7.50
C MET A 103 13.92 11.28 -7.07
N THR A 104 14.98 10.96 -6.35
CA THR A 104 15.96 11.94 -5.88
C THR A 104 17.06 12.21 -6.91
N ARG A 105 17.30 11.30 -7.87
CA ARG A 105 18.30 11.46 -8.95
C ARG A 105 17.86 10.71 -10.22
N PRO A 106 18.03 11.27 -11.42
CA PRO A 106 17.94 10.51 -12.66
C PRO A 106 19.19 9.62 -12.76
N PHE A 107 19.06 8.36 -12.39
CA PHE A 107 20.14 7.39 -12.58
C PHE A 107 20.04 6.83 -14.00
N LYS A 108 21.01 7.18 -14.86
CA LYS A 108 21.21 6.54 -16.16
C LYS A 108 22.08 5.30 -15.93
N SER A 109 21.46 4.14 -15.77
CA SER A 109 22.17 2.85 -15.79
C SER A 109 21.37 1.84 -16.61
N ASN A 110 22.05 0.90 -17.28
CA ASN A 110 21.43 -0.34 -17.76
C ASN A 110 20.88 -1.07 -16.53
N GLY A 111 19.58 -1.01 -16.30
CA GLY A 111 18.94 -1.64 -15.16
C GLY A 111 17.48 -1.94 -15.45
N ASN A 112 16.87 -2.73 -14.58
CA ASN A 112 15.45 -2.99 -14.64
C ASN A 112 14.68 -1.78 -14.12
N PHE A 113 13.60 -1.37 -14.80
CA PHE A 113 12.84 -0.17 -14.46
C PHE A 113 11.36 -0.49 -14.27
N CYS A 114 10.73 0.22 -13.34
CA CYS A 114 9.30 0.15 -13.13
C CYS A 114 8.56 0.58 -14.40
N MET A 115 7.68 -0.28 -14.91
CA MET A 115 6.94 -0.08 -16.17
C MET A 115 6.05 1.17 -16.21
N LYS A 116 5.85 1.87 -15.08
CA LYS A 116 4.96 3.03 -14.97
C LYS A 116 5.59 4.33 -14.52
N CYS A 117 6.74 4.27 -13.88
CA CYS A 117 7.35 5.48 -13.33
C CYS A 117 8.86 5.50 -13.47
N ASP A 118 9.43 4.57 -14.23
CA ASP A 118 10.86 4.48 -14.55
C ASP A 118 11.80 4.38 -13.33
N ARG A 119 11.23 4.05 -12.17
CA ARG A 119 12.02 3.83 -10.95
C ARG A 119 12.87 2.58 -11.14
N SER A 120 14.17 2.68 -10.88
CA SER A 120 15.07 1.52 -10.88
C SER A 120 14.59 0.45 -9.89
N LEU A 121 14.60 -0.80 -10.36
CA LEU A 121 14.20 -2.00 -9.65
C LEU A 121 15.34 -3.00 -9.58
N GLN A 122 15.22 -3.97 -8.67
CA GLN A 122 16.00 -5.19 -8.74
C GLN A 122 15.55 -6.04 -9.93
N ASP A 123 16.41 -6.94 -10.39
CA ASP A 123 16.09 -7.89 -11.45
C ASP A 123 14.86 -8.72 -11.06
N SER A 124 14.02 -9.08 -12.04
CA SER A 124 12.77 -9.85 -11.89
C SER A 124 11.54 -9.11 -11.35
N PHE A 125 11.60 -7.79 -11.11
CA PHE A 125 10.42 -7.00 -10.73
C PHE A 125 9.97 -6.04 -11.84
N LEU A 126 8.66 -5.81 -11.97
CA LEU A 126 8.11 -4.93 -13.02
C LEU A 126 7.53 -3.63 -12.45
N PHE A 127 7.22 -3.62 -11.16
CA PHE A 127 6.55 -2.50 -10.50
C PHE A 127 7.22 -2.14 -9.17
N CYS A 128 7.29 -0.84 -8.87
CA CYS A 128 7.87 -0.36 -7.61
C CYS A 128 6.87 -0.26 -6.45
N SER A 129 5.58 -0.35 -6.74
CA SER A 129 4.48 -0.14 -5.80
C SER A 129 3.18 -0.77 -6.30
N ILE A 130 2.19 -0.92 -5.43
CA ILE A 130 0.86 -1.43 -5.78
C ILE A 130 0.18 -0.53 -6.81
N SER A 131 0.15 0.79 -6.60
CA SER A 131 -0.45 1.73 -7.54
C SER A 131 0.16 1.64 -8.95
N CYS A 132 1.48 1.49 -9.07
CA CYS A 132 2.14 1.29 -10.37
C CYS A 132 1.70 0.00 -11.07
N LYS A 133 1.31 -1.05 -10.32
CA LYS A 133 0.82 -2.29 -10.91
C LYS A 133 -0.64 -2.17 -11.35
N VAL A 134 -1.49 -1.61 -10.50
CA VAL A 134 -2.95 -1.73 -10.67
C VAL A 134 -3.58 -0.56 -11.41
N LEU A 135 -3.02 0.64 -11.32
CA LEU A 135 -3.52 1.84 -12.02
C LEU A 135 -2.91 1.94 -13.44
N SER A 136 -2.68 0.79 -14.08
CA SER A 136 -1.97 0.67 -15.34
C SER A 136 -2.88 0.76 -16.56
#